data_AF-A0A2E4KV41-F1
#
_entry.id   AF-A0A2E4KV41-F1
#
_cell.length_a   1.000
_cell.length_b   1.000
_cell.length_c   1.000
_cell.angle_alpha   90.00
_cell.angle_beta   90.00
_cell.angle_gamma   90.00
#
_symmetry.space_group_name_H-M   'P 1'
#
loop_
_entity.id
_entity.type
_entity.pdbx_description
1 polymer ?
#
loop_
_entity_poly.entity_id
_entity_poly.type
_entity_poly.pdbx_seq_one_letter_code
_entity_poly.pdbx_strand_id
1 'polypeptide(L)'
;MNGLKQFIVALIFVISPATMAKDLMPETVSTSDGVVTAQFDLSHMGQDCGLLVKWGDGTEKKIRVGRDVNEKDFTITHSYLNGGGYIFEVKGSTIKKGLGTVFACQGKTYRQAICIGK
;
A
#
# COMPACT_ATOMS: atom_id res chain seq x y z
N MET A 1 -21.64 -36.31 -52.83
CA MET A 1 -21.42 -34.91 -52.41
C MET A 1 -21.96 -34.77 -50.98
N ASN A 2 -21.14 -35.00 -49.96
CA ASN A 2 -21.57 -34.88 -48.56
C ASN A 2 -20.73 -33.79 -47.89
N GLY A 3 -21.34 -32.62 -47.71
CA GLY A 3 -20.71 -31.44 -47.10
C GLY A 3 -20.62 -31.60 -45.58
N LEU A 4 -19.40 -31.65 -45.07
CA LEU A 4 -19.09 -31.62 -43.65
C LEU A 4 -19.33 -30.20 -43.11
N LYS A 5 -20.43 -30.00 -42.37
CA LYS A 5 -20.72 -28.73 -41.70
C LYS A 5 -19.77 -28.54 -40.51
N GLN A 6 -18.80 -27.64 -40.65
CA GLN A 6 -17.93 -27.23 -39.56
C GLN A 6 -18.71 -26.37 -38.56
N PHE A 7 -18.86 -26.86 -37.33
CA PHE A 7 -19.33 -26.08 -36.19
C PHE A 7 -18.14 -25.37 -35.55
N ILE A 8 -18.05 -24.04 -35.72
CA ILE A 8 -17.07 -23.20 -35.03
C ILE A 8 -17.61 -22.93 -33.63
N VAL A 9 -16.96 -23.49 -32.61
CA VAL A 9 -17.21 -23.16 -31.20
C VAL A 9 -16.37 -21.93 -30.86
N ALA A 10 -17.00 -20.76 -30.75
CA ALA A 10 -16.34 -19.53 -30.32
C ALA A 10 -16.13 -19.56 -28.79
N LEU A 11 -14.87 -19.68 -28.37
CA LEU A 11 -14.46 -19.63 -26.96
C LEU A 11 -14.38 -18.16 -26.52
N ILE A 12 -15.40 -17.66 -25.84
CA ILE A 12 -15.45 -16.30 -25.30
C ILE A 12 -14.63 -16.27 -24.00
N PHE A 13 -13.41 -15.74 -24.07
CA PHE A 13 -12.63 -15.40 -22.87
C PHE A 13 -13.16 -14.10 -22.29
N VAL A 14 -13.85 -14.19 -21.14
CA VAL A 14 -14.26 -13.02 -20.36
C VAL A 14 -13.03 -12.52 -19.60
N ILE A 15 -12.29 -11.58 -20.19
CA ILE A 15 -11.18 -10.92 -19.50
C ILE A 15 -11.81 -9.85 -18.60
N SER A 16 -12.14 -10.22 -17.37
CA SER A 16 -12.57 -9.24 -16.37
C SER A 16 -11.38 -8.33 -16.03
N PRO A 17 -11.49 -7.00 -16.15
CA PRO A 17 -10.48 -6.12 -15.59
C PRO A 17 -10.52 -6.30 -14.07
N ALA A 18 -9.39 -6.75 -13.50
CA ALA A 18 -9.23 -6.74 -12.06
C ALA A 18 -9.26 -5.27 -11.61
N THR A 19 -10.39 -4.82 -11.05
CA THR A 19 -10.42 -3.60 -10.25
C THR A 19 -9.57 -3.88 -9.02
N MET A 20 -8.31 -3.46 -9.07
CA MET A 20 -7.44 -3.49 -7.90
C MET A 20 -8.14 -2.65 -6.82
N ALA A 21 -8.58 -3.29 -5.73
CA ALA A 21 -8.99 -2.55 -4.55
C ALA A 21 -7.85 -1.58 -4.20
N LYS A 22 -8.17 -0.32 -3.85
CA LYS A 22 -7.19 0.67 -3.41
C LYS A 22 -6.69 0.17 -2.05
N ASP A 23 -5.62 -0.63 -2.08
CA ASP A 23 -5.01 -1.25 -0.91
C ASP A 23 -4.28 -0.17 -0.09
N LEU A 24 -3.57 -0.56 0.98
CA LEU A 24 -2.72 0.35 1.77
C LEU A 24 -1.42 0.75 1.02
N MET A 25 -1.49 0.79 -0.30
CA MET A 25 -0.40 1.09 -1.21
C MET A 25 -0.19 2.62 -1.28
N PRO A 26 1.05 3.11 -1.10
CA PRO A 26 1.38 4.51 -1.37
C PRO A 26 1.12 4.86 -2.85
N GLU A 27 0.72 6.10 -3.13
CA GLU A 27 0.63 6.62 -4.51
C GLU A 27 2.01 6.74 -5.14
N THR A 28 2.99 7.20 -4.36
CA THR A 28 4.39 7.26 -4.76
C THR A 28 5.30 6.77 -3.65
N VAL A 29 6.39 6.12 -4.06
CA VAL A 29 7.54 5.81 -3.21
C VAL A 29 8.78 6.25 -3.96
N SER A 30 9.57 7.13 -3.36
CA SER A 30 10.82 7.64 -3.93
C SER A 30 11.97 7.44 -2.95
N THR A 31 13.18 7.37 -3.49
CA THR A 31 14.41 7.20 -2.71
C THR A 31 15.46 8.17 -3.22
N SER A 32 15.99 9.02 -2.34
CA SER A 32 17.08 9.97 -2.63
C SER A 32 18.01 10.05 -1.43
N ASP A 33 19.32 9.94 -1.64
CA ASP A 33 20.35 10.22 -0.62
C ASP A 33 20.12 9.51 0.73
N GLY A 34 19.74 8.23 0.69
CA GLY A 34 19.47 7.46 1.91
C GLY A 34 18.11 7.72 2.56
N VAL A 35 17.26 8.54 1.95
CA VAL A 35 15.93 8.88 2.45
C VAL A 35 14.85 8.27 1.55
N VAL A 36 13.91 7.55 2.16
CA VAL A 36 12.70 7.08 1.50
C VAL A 36 11.56 8.02 1.83
N THR A 37 10.83 8.42 0.80
CA THR A 37 9.60 9.22 0.92
C THR A 37 8.45 8.42 0.32
N ALA A 38 7.35 8.30 1.06
CA ALA A 38 6.14 7.64 0.59
C ALA A 38 4.94 8.57 0.77
N GLN A 39 4.19 8.77 -0.30
CA GLN A 39 2.99 9.60 -0.37
C GLN A 39 1.74 8.71 -0.42
N PHE A 40 0.69 9.09 0.30
CA PHE A 40 -0.51 8.27 0.44
C PHE A 40 -1.78 9.08 0.17
N ASP A 41 -2.73 8.44 -0.50
CA ASP A 41 -4.12 8.85 -0.55
C ASP A 41 -5.02 7.70 -0.08
N LEU A 42 -5.42 7.78 1.19
CA LEU A 42 -6.34 6.88 1.86
C LEU A 42 -7.73 7.50 2.01
N SER A 43 -8.08 8.54 1.23
CA SER A 43 -9.40 9.19 1.29
C SER A 43 -10.59 8.25 1.07
N HIS A 44 -10.36 7.16 0.32
CA HIS A 44 -11.34 6.10 0.09
C HIS A 44 -11.70 5.30 1.36
N MET A 45 -10.96 5.43 2.46
CA MET A 45 -11.27 4.75 3.73
C MET A 45 -12.55 5.29 4.37
N GLY A 46 -12.89 6.56 4.16
CA GLY A 46 -14.10 7.21 4.68
C GLY A 46 -14.22 7.32 6.20
N GLN A 47 -13.18 6.95 6.95
CA GLN A 47 -13.15 6.93 8.42
C GLN A 47 -11.72 7.00 8.96
N ASP A 48 -11.59 7.46 10.20
CA ASP A 48 -10.31 7.43 10.91
C ASP A 48 -9.81 6.00 11.07
N CYS A 49 -8.53 5.78 10.82
CA CYS A 49 -7.94 4.46 10.94
C CYS A 49 -6.46 4.49 11.32
N GLY A 50 -5.95 3.36 11.80
CA GLY A 50 -4.58 3.18 12.24
C GLY A 50 -3.74 2.47 11.19
N LEU A 51 -2.61 3.09 10.84
CA LEU A 51 -1.61 2.60 9.91
C LEU A 51 -0.30 2.32 10.66
N LEU A 52 0.29 1.16 10.40
CA LEU A 52 1.63 0.80 10.85
C LEU A 52 2.55 0.71 9.64
N VAL A 53 3.60 1.52 9.68
CA VAL A 53 4.67 1.54 8.70
C VAL A 53 5.90 0.90 9.33
N LYS A 54 6.52 -0.05 8.63
CA LYS A 54 7.80 -0.65 9.01
C LYS A 54 8.82 -0.40 7.91
N TRP A 55 9.99 0.09 8.29
CA TRP A 55 11.02 0.46 7.32
C TRP A 55 12.00 -0.69 7.04
N GLY A 56 11.94 -1.78 7.80
CA GLY A 56 12.78 -2.96 7.59
C GLY A 56 14.16 -2.88 8.26
N ASP A 57 14.54 -1.73 8.81
CA ASP A 57 15.73 -1.52 9.65
C ASP A 57 15.45 -1.67 11.16
N GLY A 58 14.24 -2.15 11.49
CA GLY A 58 13.74 -2.25 12.87
C GLY A 58 12.95 -1.03 13.35
N THR A 59 12.96 0.08 12.60
CA THR A 59 12.15 1.25 12.93
C THR A 59 10.72 1.11 12.41
N GLU A 60 9.78 1.66 13.17
CA GLU A 60 8.35 1.64 12.86
C GLU A 60 7.70 2.99 13.13
N LYS A 61 6.64 3.31 12.39
CA LYS A 61 5.81 4.49 12.59
C LYS A 61 4.34 4.11 12.68
N LYS A 62 3.67 4.52 13.75
CA LYS A 62 2.22 4.37 13.95
C LYS A 62 1.55 5.69 13.62
N ILE A 63 0.52 5.66 12.78
CA ILE A 63 -0.15 6.86 12.27
C ILE A 63 -1.66 6.68 12.40
N ARG A 64 -2.35 7.63 13.01
CA ARG A 64 -3.82 7.67 13.01
C ARG A 64 -4.27 8.55 11.85
N VAL A 65 -4.58 7.95 10.72
CA VAL A 65 -5.06 8.62 9.51
C VAL A 65 -6.43 9.26 9.80
N GLY A 66 -6.66 10.49 9.35
CA GLY A 66 -7.82 11.31 9.68
C GLY A 66 -7.71 12.06 11.03
N ARG A 67 -6.72 11.71 11.86
CA ARG A 67 -6.48 12.33 13.18
C ARG A 67 -5.13 13.05 13.29
N ASP A 68 -4.06 12.31 13.03
CA ASP A 68 -2.68 12.80 13.09
C ASP A 68 -2.22 13.37 11.74
N VAL A 69 -2.81 12.90 10.65
CA VAL A 69 -2.56 13.34 9.27
C VAL A 69 -3.86 13.39 8.48
N ASN A 70 -3.93 14.22 7.45
CA ASN A 70 -5.03 14.19 6.48
C ASN A 70 -5.00 12.86 5.73
N GLU A 71 -6.15 12.25 5.49
CA GLU A 71 -6.28 10.98 4.76
C GLU A 71 -5.90 11.10 3.28
N LYS A 72 -5.97 12.31 2.71
CA LYS A 72 -5.58 12.62 1.35
C LYS A 72 -4.19 13.27 1.34
N ASP A 73 -3.34 12.77 0.47
CA ASP A 73 -2.05 13.37 0.11
C ASP A 73 -1.13 13.64 1.31
N PHE A 74 -1.00 12.66 2.21
CA PHE A 74 -0.04 12.74 3.31
C PHE A 74 1.26 12.03 2.97
N THR A 75 2.36 12.57 3.47
CA THR A 75 3.71 12.07 3.21
C THR A 75 4.38 11.59 4.48
N ILE A 76 5.11 10.49 4.36
CA ILE A 76 6.03 10.01 5.40
C ILE A 76 7.43 9.88 4.83
N THR A 77 8.41 10.15 5.67
CA THR A 77 9.83 10.05 5.33
C THR A 77 10.56 9.21 6.35
N HIS A 78 11.63 8.55 5.91
CA HIS A 78 12.56 7.83 6.77
C HIS A 78 13.97 7.86 6.20
N SER A 79 14.94 8.15 7.05
CA SER A 79 16.35 8.23 6.70
C SER A 79 17.07 6.99 7.23
N TYR A 80 17.74 6.26 6.35
CA TYR A 80 18.52 5.08 6.71
C TYR A 80 19.94 5.49 7.08
N LEU A 81 20.45 4.95 8.19
CA LEU A 81 21.82 5.19 8.64
C LEU A 81 22.86 4.45 7.79
N ASN A 82 22.49 3.30 7.22
CA ASN A 82 23.37 2.43 6.46
C ASN A 82 22.75 2.08 5.10
N GLY A 83 23.58 2.04 4.06
CA GLY A 83 23.18 1.47 2.78
C GLY A 83 22.86 -0.02 2.89
N GLY A 84 21.92 -0.51 2.09
CA GLY A 84 21.44 -1.90 2.17
C GLY A 84 20.10 -2.12 1.47
N GLY A 85 19.66 -3.39 1.47
CA GLY A 85 18.33 -3.78 1.02
C GLY A 85 17.37 -3.89 2.21
N TYR A 86 16.22 -3.24 2.12
CA TYR A 86 15.21 -3.20 3.19
C TYR A 86 13.83 -3.56 2.65
N ILE A 87 12.96 -4.06 3.53
CA ILE A 87 11.55 -4.29 3.21
C ILE A 87 10.72 -3.20 3.86
N PHE A 88 10.21 -2.29 3.02
CA PHE A 88 9.22 -1.31 3.41
C PHE A 88 7.84 -1.98 3.43
N GLU A 89 7.21 -2.02 4.59
CA GLU A 89 5.90 -2.63 4.82
C GLU A 89 4.90 -1.60 5.34
N VAL A 90 3.69 -1.60 4.80
CA VAL A 90 2.57 -0.80 5.29
C VAL A 90 1.38 -1.71 5.53
N LYS A 91 0.81 -1.64 6.74
CA LYS A 91 -0.39 -2.41 7.09
C LYS A 91 -1.30 -1.69 8.06
N GLY A 92 -2.56 -2.12 8.09
CA GLY A 92 -3.51 -1.68 9.11
C GLY A 92 -3.08 -2.16 10.48
N SER A 93 -3.21 -1.29 11.49
CA SER A 93 -2.96 -1.66 12.89
C SER A 93 -3.86 -0.86 13.82
N THR A 94 -4.44 -1.51 14.82
CA THR A 94 -5.20 -0.79 15.86
C THR A 94 -4.24 -0.01 16.74
N ILE A 95 -4.43 1.31 16.84
CA ILE A 95 -3.58 2.20 17.63
C ILE A 95 -4.35 2.61 18.88
N LYS A 96 -3.90 2.11 20.04
CA LYS A 96 -4.51 2.39 21.35
C LYS A 96 -3.97 3.71 21.91
N LYS A 97 -4.86 4.66 22.21
CA LYS A 97 -4.53 5.94 22.86
C LYS A 97 -5.71 6.47 23.68
N GLY A 98 -6.25 5.63 24.57
CA GLY A 98 -7.45 5.95 25.36
C GLY A 98 -8.65 6.28 24.48
N LEU A 99 -9.30 7.42 24.72
CA LEU A 99 -10.40 7.93 23.88
C LEU A 99 -10.00 8.23 22.43
N GLY A 100 -8.70 8.36 22.14
CA GLY A 100 -8.16 8.59 20.80
C GLY A 100 -7.75 7.32 20.05
N THR A 101 -8.31 6.16 20.44
CA THR A 101 -8.05 4.87 19.79
C THR A 101 -8.70 4.82 18.42
N VAL A 102 -7.97 4.30 17.42
CA VAL A 102 -8.48 4.05 16.06
C VAL A 102 -8.25 2.60 15.67
N PHE A 103 -9.20 2.01 14.95
CA PHE A 103 -9.08 0.66 14.43
C PHE A 103 -8.16 0.61 13.22
N ALA A 104 -7.64 -0.57 12.89
CA ALA A 104 -6.76 -0.76 11.74
C ALA A 104 -7.39 -0.27 10.43
N CYS A 105 -6.61 0.42 9.59
CA CYS A 105 -7.01 0.69 8.21
C CYS A 105 -7.26 -0.65 7.48
N GLN A 106 -8.39 -0.74 6.77
CA GLN A 106 -8.75 -1.95 6.04
C GLN A 106 -8.07 -1.96 4.68
N GLY A 107 -7.46 -3.08 4.29
CA GLY A 107 -6.78 -3.21 3.00
C GLY A 107 -5.65 -4.22 3.08
N LYS A 108 -5.14 -4.68 1.93
CA LYS A 108 -4.00 -5.60 1.93
C LYS A 108 -2.75 -4.89 2.43
N THR A 109 -1.88 -5.68 3.07
CA THR A 109 -0.55 -5.22 3.45
C THR A 109 0.27 -4.95 2.19
N TYR A 110 0.83 -3.74 2.09
CA TYR A 110 1.77 -3.38 1.06
C TYR A 110 3.19 -3.74 1.50
N ARG A 111 3.99 -4.27 0.57
CA ARG A 111 5.41 -4.57 0.77
C ARG A 111 6.19 -4.22 -0.48
N GLN A 112 7.30 -3.51 -0.31
CA GLN A 112 8.24 -3.21 -1.38
C GLN A 112 9.67 -3.38 -0.87
N ALA A 113 10.51 -4.03 -1.69
CA ALA A 113 11.95 -4.02 -1.46
C ALA A 113 12.53 -2.67 -1.90
N ILE A 114 13.29 -2.03 -1.02
CA ILE A 114 13.97 -0.76 -1.29
C ILE A 114 15.48 -0.97 -1.18
N CYS A 115 16.21 -0.44 -2.15
CA CYS A 115 17.66 -0.41 -2.14
C CYS A 115 18.14 0.98 -1.76
N ILE A 116 18.89 1.07 -0.66
CA ILE A 116 19.54 2.31 -0.23
C ILE A 116 20.99 2.27 -0.67
N GLY A 117 21.35 3.21 -1.56
CA GLY A 117 22.72 3.42 -2.02
C GLY A 117 23.65 3.83 -0.89
N LYS A 118 24.94 3.53 -1.06
CA LYS A 118 26.01 4.12 -0.25
C LYS A 118 26.40 5.48 -0.81
#